data_AF-A0A949LK93-F1
#
_entry.id   AF-A0A949LK93-F1
#
_cell.length_a   1.000
_cell.length_b   1.000
_cell.length_c   1.000
_cell.angle_alpha   90.00
_cell.angle_beta   90.00
_cell.angle_gamma   90.00
#
_symmetry.space_group_name_H-M   'P 1'
#
loop_
_entity.id
_entity.type
_entity.pdbx_description
1 polymer ?
#
loop_
_entity_poly.entity_id
_entity_poly.type
_entity_poly.pdbx_seq_one_letter_code
_entity_poly.pdbx_strand_id
1 'polypeptide(L)'
;MNNTQKSSKKTLVTVIVIIVIAALGYFYYEGTIPAVGGNVSISPEDQAVATQVLSLLSQMQSLRIDTSLFNDPAYKTLQDDTVPIPALNVGRPNPFAPIPGEPVAPAAK
;
A
#
# COMPACT_ATOMS: atom_id res chain seq x y z
N MET A 1 -33.79 -22.92 -54.19
CA MET A 1 -33.62 -21.68 -54.99
C MET A 1 -34.88 -20.85 -54.85
N ASN A 2 -34.96 -19.62 -54.35
CA ASN A 2 -33.99 -18.56 -54.04
C ASN A 2 -34.66 -17.65 -53.00
N ASN A 3 -34.00 -17.34 -51.89
CA ASN A 3 -34.53 -16.36 -50.93
C ASN A 3 -34.13 -14.97 -51.42
N THR A 4 -35.07 -14.25 -52.04
CA THR A 4 -34.84 -12.92 -52.63
C THR A 4 -34.67 -11.87 -51.53
N GLN A 5 -33.43 -11.63 -51.14
CA GLN A 5 -33.03 -10.55 -50.24
C GLN A 5 -33.13 -9.20 -50.98
N LYS A 6 -34.31 -8.57 -50.95
CA LYS A 6 -34.44 -7.16 -51.33
C LYS A 6 -33.92 -6.30 -50.17
N SER A 7 -32.63 -5.96 -50.19
CA SER A 7 -32.05 -4.97 -49.27
C SER A 7 -32.55 -3.58 -49.63
N SER A 8 -33.70 -3.21 -49.06
CA SER A 8 -34.14 -1.83 -49.05
C SER A 8 -33.43 -1.12 -47.90
N LYS A 9 -32.94 0.11 -48.11
CA LYS A 9 -32.36 0.94 -47.04
C LYS A 9 -33.29 1.01 -45.82
N LYS A 10 -34.60 0.93 -46.04
CA LYS A 10 -35.63 0.86 -44.99
C LYS A 10 -35.54 -0.44 -44.18
N THR A 11 -35.38 -1.59 -44.82
CA THR A 11 -35.14 -2.88 -44.15
C THR A 11 -33.85 -2.85 -43.32
N LEU A 12 -32.77 -2.27 -43.86
CA LEU A 12 -31.51 -2.09 -43.12
C LEU A 12 -31.71 -1.21 -41.87
N VAL A 13 -32.41 -0.08 -42.02
CA VAL A 13 -32.74 0.81 -40.89
C VAL A 13 -33.61 0.09 -39.85
N THR A 14 -34.60 -0.69 -40.26
CA THR A 14 -35.44 -1.49 -39.34
C THR A 14 -34.60 -2.50 -38.55
N VAL A 15 -33.66 -3.20 -39.18
CA VAL A 15 -32.76 -4.15 -38.49
C VAL A 15 -31.86 -3.43 -37.48
N ILE A 16 -31.30 -2.28 -37.84
CA ILE A 16 -30.46 -1.48 -36.93
C ILE A 16 -31.28 -1.02 -35.72
N VAL A 17 -32.51 -0.54 -35.91
CA VAL A 17 -33.39 -0.12 -34.80
C VAL A 17 -33.69 -1.28 -33.86
N ILE A 18 -33.96 -2.48 -34.39
CA ILE A 18 -34.19 -3.68 -33.56
C ILE A 18 -32.94 -4.03 -32.75
N ILE A 19 -31.75 -3.96 -33.35
CA ILE A 19 -30.48 -4.22 -32.64
C ILE A 19 -30.24 -3.18 -31.55
N VAL A 20 -30.51 -1.90 -31.80
CA VAL A 20 -30.36 -0.84 -30.78
C VAL A 20 -31.35 -1.04 -29.64
N ILE A 21 -32.60 -1.40 -29.91
CA ILE A 21 -33.60 -1.69 -28.86
C ILE A 21 -33.20 -2.93 -28.06
N ALA A 22 -32.70 -3.97 -28.71
CA ALA A 22 -32.20 -5.17 -28.04
C ALA A 22 -30.96 -4.86 -27.18
N ALA A 23 -30.03 -4.04 -27.66
CA ALA A 23 -28.86 -3.60 -26.90
C ALA A 23 -29.28 -2.74 -25.70
N LEU A 24 -30.21 -1.79 -25.87
CA LEU A 24 -30.74 -0.98 -24.77
C LEU A 24 -31.50 -1.83 -23.75
N GLY A 25 -32.29 -2.81 -24.19
CA GLY A 25 -32.95 -3.77 -23.32
C GLY A 25 -31.97 -4.64 -22.55
N TYR A 26 -30.91 -5.10 -23.22
CA TYR A 26 -29.80 -5.84 -22.60
C TYR A 26 -29.05 -4.98 -21.57
N PHE A 27 -28.66 -3.75 -21.91
CA PHE A 27 -28.02 -2.82 -20.98
C PHE A 27 -28.96 -2.37 -19.85
N TYR A 28 -30.26 -2.30 -20.07
CA TYR A 28 -31.23 -2.01 -19.02
C TYR A 28 -31.40 -3.19 -18.06
N TYR A 29 -31.34 -4.42 -18.57
CA TYR A 29 -31.45 -5.65 -17.79
C TYR A 29 -30.13 -6.02 -17.08
N GLU A 30 -28.97 -5.78 -17.71
CA GLU A 30 -27.64 -5.95 -17.08
C GLU A 30 -27.19 -4.71 -16.29
N GLY A 31 -27.82 -3.56 -16.49
CA GLY A 31 -27.57 -2.33 -15.72
C GLY A 31 -27.95 -2.45 -14.24
N THR A 32 -28.68 -3.50 -13.88
CA THR A 32 -28.69 -4.02 -12.52
C THR A 32 -27.56 -5.03 -12.39
N ILE A 33 -26.39 -4.56 -11.94
CA ILE A 33 -25.47 -5.43 -11.20
C ILE A 33 -26.37 -6.16 -10.19
N PRO A 34 -26.39 -7.50 -10.11
CA PRO A 34 -27.00 -8.12 -8.95
C PRO A 34 -26.29 -7.50 -7.76
N ALA A 35 -26.98 -6.66 -7.00
CA ALA A 35 -26.48 -6.25 -5.71
C ALA A 35 -26.16 -7.59 -5.05
N VAL A 36 -24.87 -7.90 -4.90
CA VAL A 36 -24.42 -8.93 -3.97
C VAL A 36 -24.73 -8.33 -2.61
N GLY A 37 -26.02 -8.27 -2.30
CA GLY A 37 -26.62 -7.91 -1.04
C GLY A 37 -26.55 -9.11 -0.13
N GLY A 38 -25.34 -9.69 -0.03
CA GLY A 38 -24.91 -10.06 1.29
C GLY A 38 -24.71 -8.74 2.00
N ASN A 39 -25.58 -8.40 2.94
CA ASN A 39 -25.20 -7.46 3.98
C ASN A 39 -24.02 -8.10 4.70
N VAL A 40 -22.81 -7.90 4.17
CA VAL A 40 -21.59 -8.16 4.92
C VAL A 40 -21.63 -7.12 6.01
N SER A 41 -22.13 -7.53 7.17
CA SER A 41 -22.03 -6.75 8.40
C SER A 41 -20.57 -6.73 8.77
N ILE A 42 -19.81 -5.88 8.09
CA ILE A 42 -18.47 -5.49 8.50
C ILE A 42 -18.61 -4.90 9.87
N SER A 43 -17.87 -5.44 10.83
CA SER A 43 -17.82 -4.84 12.15
C SER A 43 -17.29 -3.41 12.01
N PRO A 44 -17.76 -2.44 12.81
CA PRO A 44 -17.22 -1.08 12.78
C PRO A 44 -15.70 -1.02 12.89
N GLU A 45 -15.08 -1.99 13.58
CA GLU A 45 -13.63 -2.14 13.65
C GLU A 45 -12.98 -2.51 12.31
N ASP A 46 -13.56 -3.42 11.53
CA ASP A 46 -13.03 -3.82 10.22
C ASP A 46 -13.10 -2.68 9.21
N GLN A 47 -14.15 -1.86 9.29
CA GLN A 47 -14.29 -0.67 8.45
C GLN A 47 -13.27 0.42 8.84
N ALA A 48 -12.99 0.57 10.13
CA ALA A 48 -11.95 1.48 10.61
C ALA A 48 -10.54 1.05 10.15
N VAL A 49 -10.25 -0.26 10.17
CA VAL A 49 -8.97 -0.79 9.68
C VAL A 49 -8.84 -0.59 8.17
N ALA A 50 -9.89 -0.91 7.39
CA ALA A 50 -9.87 -0.74 5.93
C ALA A 50 -9.63 0.72 5.52
N THR A 51 -10.26 1.68 6.20
CA THR A 51 -10.08 3.11 5.93
C THR A 51 -8.68 3.61 6.33
N GLN A 52 -8.11 3.12 7.44
CA GLN A 52 -6.74 3.44 7.83
C GLN A 52 -5.70 2.90 6.83
N VAL A 53 -5.87 1.65 6.38
CA VAL A 53 -5.00 1.04 5.36
C VAL A 53 -5.07 1.82 4.06
N LEU A 54 -6.28 2.18 3.61
CA LEU A 54 -6.46 2.98 2.39
C LEU A 54 -5.85 4.38 2.50
N SER A 55 -5.96 5.02 3.67
CA SER A 55 -5.33 6.31 3.96
C SER A 55 -3.80 6.21 3.91
N LEU A 56 -3.22 5.18 4.54
CA LEU A 56 -1.78 4.93 4.52
C LEU A 56 -1.26 4.66 3.11
N LEU A 57 -1.97 3.84 2.32
CA LEU A 57 -1.61 3.57 0.93
C LEU A 57 -1.66 4.85 0.09
N SER A 58 -2.67 5.69 0.28
CA SER A 58 -2.77 6.99 -0.40
C SER A 58 -1.61 7.91 -0.03
N GLN A 59 -1.20 7.91 1.24
CA GLN A 59 -0.05 8.68 1.72
C GLN A 59 1.27 8.15 1.13
N MET A 60 1.48 6.83 1.08
CA MET A 60 2.66 6.23 0.46
C MET A 60 2.72 6.47 -1.05
N GLN A 61 1.58 6.46 -1.75
CA GLN A 61 1.53 6.77 -3.18
C GLN A 61 1.93 8.22 -3.49
N SER A 62 1.71 9.13 -2.53
CA SER A 62 2.16 10.53 -2.64
C SER A 62 3.67 10.70 -2.39
N LEU A 63 4.34 9.71 -1.79
CA LEU A 63 5.76 9.77 -1.50
C LEU A 63 6.56 9.62 -2.80
N ARG A 64 7.02 10.75 -3.32
CA ARG A 64 7.93 10.83 -4.47
C ARG A 64 9.35 10.93 -3.93
N ILE A 65 10.12 9.84 -4.00
CA ILE A 65 11.55 9.88 -3.70
C ILE A 65 12.25 10.41 -4.95
N ASP A 66 12.89 11.57 -4.83
CA ASP A 66 13.76 12.11 -5.87
C ASP A 66 15.04 11.26 -5.96
N THR A 67 15.22 10.58 -7.08
CA THR A 67 16.40 9.73 -7.33
C THR A 67 17.55 10.48 -7.98
N SER A 68 17.40 11.78 -8.24
CA SER A 68 18.45 12.61 -8.84
C SER A 68 19.71 12.68 -7.96
N LEU A 69 19.53 12.75 -6.64
CA LEU A 69 20.62 12.74 -5.65
C LEU A 69 21.51 11.50 -5.79
N PHE A 70 20.92 10.32 -6.00
CA PHE A 70 21.67 9.07 -6.14
C PHE A 70 22.47 8.98 -7.45
N ASN A 71 22.14 9.83 -8.42
CA ASN A 71 22.85 9.91 -9.69
C ASN A 71 24.01 10.91 -9.68
N ASP A 72 24.07 11.79 -8.69
CA ASP A 72 25.12 12.79 -8.52
C ASP A 72 26.50 12.11 -8.39
N PRO A 73 27.52 12.55 -9.14
CA PRO A 73 28.89 12.06 -8.99
C PRO A 73 29.40 12.15 -7.54
N ALA A 74 29.07 13.21 -6.81
CA ALA A 74 29.47 13.39 -5.41
C ALA A 74 28.87 12.30 -4.51
N TYR A 75 27.60 11.93 -4.73
CA TYR A 75 26.97 10.82 -4.01
C TYR A 75 27.65 9.48 -4.34
N LYS A 76 27.96 9.25 -5.62
CA LYS A 76 28.63 8.01 -6.09
C LYS A 76 30.08 7.87 -5.61
N THR A 77 30.72 8.97 -5.22
CA THR A 77 32.08 8.97 -4.67
C THR A 77 32.14 8.79 -3.16
N LEU A 78 30.99 8.79 -2.46
CA LEU A 78 30.96 8.56 -1.02
C LEU A 78 31.47 7.14 -0.71
N GLN A 79 32.47 7.08 0.16
CA GLN A 79 33.02 5.83 0.67
C GLN A 79 32.61 5.68 2.14
N ASP A 80 32.33 4.45 2.54
CA ASP A 80 32.10 4.12 3.94
C ASP A 80 33.44 4.04 4.67
N ASP A 81 33.73 5.05 5.51
CA ASP A 81 34.92 5.12 6.36
C ASP A 81 34.65 4.62 7.79
N THR A 82 33.63 3.77 7.98
CA THR A 82 33.34 3.19 9.29
C THR A 82 34.54 2.39 9.81
N VAL A 83 35.15 2.89 10.88
CA VAL A 83 36.23 2.19 11.59
C VAL A 83 35.61 1.27 12.64
N PRO A 84 35.92 -0.04 12.65
CA PRO A 84 35.46 -0.93 13.69
C PRO A 84 36.03 -0.47 15.04
N ILE A 85 35.15 -0.16 15.99
CA ILE A 85 35.57 0.18 17.34
C ILE A 85 36.03 -1.12 18.02
N PRO A 86 37.30 -1.22 18.44
CA PRO A 86 37.76 -2.38 19.16
C PRO A 86 36.99 -2.51 20.47
N ALA A 87 36.62 -3.73 20.85
CA ALA A 87 36.02 -3.99 22.14
C ALA A 87 36.99 -3.53 23.23
N LEU A 88 36.62 -2.50 23.98
CA LEU A 88 37.38 -2.08 25.14
C LEU A 88 37.14 -3.12 26.24
N ASN A 89 38.21 -3.58 26.87
CA ASN A 89 38.07 -4.40 28.07
C ASN A 89 37.15 -3.66 29.06
N VAL A 90 36.12 -4.35 29.55
CA VAL A 90 35.21 -3.82 30.58
C VAL A 90 36.04 -3.21 31.71
N GLY A 91 35.61 -2.04 32.18
CA GLY A 91 36.43 -1.08 32.94
C GLY A 91 37.30 -1.67 34.05
N ARG A 92 38.35 -0.93 34.42
CA ARG A 92 39.22 -1.30 35.54
C ARG A 92 38.37 -1.58 36.79
N PRO A 93 38.75 -2.58 37.63
CA PRO A 93 38.15 -2.74 38.95
C PRO A 93 38.11 -1.40 39.66
N ASN A 94 36.96 -1.07 40.27
CA ASN A 94 36.78 0.21 40.94
C ASN A 94 37.86 0.39 42.02
N PRO A 95 38.78 1.36 41.89
CA PRO A 95 39.85 1.58 42.86
C PRO A 95 39.33 2.11 44.21
N PHE A 96 38.05 2.46 44.28
CA PHE A 96 37.34 2.86 45.50
C PHE A 96 36.41 1.75 46.03
N ALA A 97 36.52 0.52 45.51
CA ALA A 97 35.78 -0.61 46.10
C ALA A 97 36.32 -0.92 47.51
N PRO A 98 35.44 -1.14 48.50
CA PRO A 98 35.87 -1.54 49.83
C PRO A 98 36.71 -2.81 49.79
N ILE A 99 37.83 -2.82 50.51
CA ILE A 99 38.68 -4.00 50.63
C ILE A 99 37.92 -5.06 51.46
N PRO A 100 37.96 -6.35 51.11
CA PRO A 100 37.29 -7.38 51.92
C PRO A 100 37.79 -7.34 53.36
N GLY A 101 36.89 -7.01 54.29
CA GLY A 101 37.21 -6.86 55.72
C GLY A 101 37.23 -5.43 56.24
N GLU A 102 37.13 -4.41 55.39
CA GLU A 102 36.92 -3.04 55.85
C GLU A 102 35.44 -2.76 56.14
N PRO A 103 35.11 -2.12 57.29
CA PRO A 103 33.75 -1.71 57.57
C PRO A 103 33.33 -0.64 56.56
N VAL A 104 32.40 -0.99 55.68
CA VAL A 104 31.79 -0.04 54.75
C VAL A 104 31.08 1.02 55.58
N ALA A 105 31.55 2.27 55.51
CA ALA A 105 30.89 3.37 56.21
C ALA A 105 29.41 3.41 55.76
N PRO A 106 28.45 3.48 56.70
CA PRO A 106 27.04 3.46 56.34
C PRO A 106 26.74 4.63 55.42
N ALA A 107 26.04 4.35 54.31
CA ALA A 107 25.62 5.37 53.37
C ALA A 107 24.84 6.46 54.13
N ALA A 108 25.33 7.70 54.07
CA ALA A 108 24.65 8.84 54.67
C ALA A 108 23.27 8.97 54.01
N LYS A 109 22.24 8.97 54.86
CA LYS A 109 20.83 9.14 54.47
C LYS A 109 20.54 10.58 54.08
#